data_AF-A0A3P7P006-F1
#
_entry.id   AF-A0A3P7P006-F1
#
_cell.length_a   1.000
_cell.length_b   1.000
_cell.length_c   1.000
_cell.angle_alpha   90.00
_cell.angle_beta   90.00
_cell.angle_gamma   90.00
#
_symmetry.space_group_name_H-M   'P 1'
#
loop_
_entity.id
_entity.type
_entity.pdbx_description
1 polymer ?
#
loop_
_entity_poly.entity_id
_entity_poly.type
_entity_poly.pdbx_seq_one_letter_code
_entity_poly.pdbx_strand_id
1 'polypeptide(L)'
;MLSCVPPTSVTPIVLDGASLEVVDSFRYLGSLITETGQGVDEVVSRINHARFAFYPLCAPLWNRRELSLSTKSRVYQAVFRSILLYGGEIWPMRVEDMKRLEVFDNDWLRRILRHRRVN
;
A
#
# COMPACT_ATOMS: atom_id res chain seq x y z
N MET A 1 29.58 -24.55 -17.06
CA MET A 1 28.19 -24.33 -16.63
C MET A 1 28.12 -24.60 -15.14
N LEU A 2 28.22 -23.55 -14.31
CA LEU A 2 28.00 -23.66 -12.86
C LEU A 2 26.49 -23.47 -12.62
N SER A 3 25.80 -24.55 -12.29
CA SER A 3 24.40 -24.49 -11.85
C SER A 3 24.35 -23.94 -10.43
N CYS A 4 23.84 -22.73 -10.26
CA CYS A 4 23.49 -22.19 -8.95
C CYS A 4 22.31 -23.02 -8.40
N VAL A 5 22.61 -23.97 -7.51
CA VAL A 5 21.59 -24.57 -6.65
C VAL A 5 21.23 -23.52 -5.60
N PRO A 6 19.94 -23.16 -5.41
CA PRO A 6 19.56 -22.21 -4.39
C PRO A 6 19.86 -22.83 -3.01
N PRO A 7 20.56 -22.13 -2.10
CA PRO A 7 20.83 -22.67 -0.78
C PRO A 7 19.52 -22.72 0.03
N THR A 8 18.97 -23.91 0.20
CA THR A 8 17.84 -24.21 1.12
C THR A 8 18.29 -24.42 2.57
N SER A 9 19.48 -23.93 2.96
CA SER A 9 19.94 -23.93 4.35
C SER A 9 19.89 -22.51 4.89
N VAL A 10 18.73 -22.11 5.42
CA VAL A 10 18.61 -20.87 6.19
C VAL A 10 19.44 -21.06 7.46
N THR A 11 20.53 -20.32 7.61
CA THR A 11 21.33 -20.36 8.84
C THR A 11 20.52 -19.71 9.97
N PRO A 12 20.24 -20.45 11.06
CA PRO A 12 19.41 -19.91 12.14
C PRO A 12 20.15 -18.74 12.82
N ILE A 13 19.47 -17.58 12.86
CA ILE A 13 19.96 -16.40 13.58
C ILE A 13 19.66 -16.63 15.06
N VAL A 14 20.68 -16.58 15.91
CA VAL A 14 20.54 -16.74 17.36
C VAL A 14 20.73 -15.38 18.03
N LEU A 15 19.74 -14.94 18.79
CA LEU A 15 19.77 -13.73 19.61
C LEU A 15 19.62 -14.13 21.07
N ASP A 16 20.55 -13.73 21.93
CA ASP A 16 20.55 -14.05 23.37
C ASP A 16 20.32 -15.54 23.71
N GLY A 17 20.86 -16.43 22.87
CA GLY A 17 20.72 -17.89 23.04
C GLY A 17 19.39 -18.47 22.53
N ALA A 18 18.48 -17.66 21.98
CA ALA A 18 17.24 -18.10 21.35
C ALA A 18 17.35 -18.00 19.82
N SER A 19 16.90 -19.03 19.09
CA SER A 19 16.80 -18.98 17.63
C SER A 19 15.61 -18.13 17.20
N LEU A 20 15.83 -17.21 16.27
CA LEU A 20 14.76 -16.43 15.67
C LEU A 20 13.88 -17.31 14.77
N GLU A 21 12.56 -17.15 14.87
CA GLU A 21 11.61 -17.82 13.97
C GLU A 21 11.75 -17.24 12.55
N VAL A 22 11.79 -18.12 11.56
CA VAL A 22 11.74 -17.74 10.15
C VAL A 22 10.29 -17.83 9.69
N VAL A 23 9.75 -16.73 9.21
CA VAL A 23 8.35 -16.62 8.75
C VAL A 23 8.30 -16.15 7.30
N ASP A 24 7.32 -16.66 6.54
CA ASP A 24 7.12 -16.32 5.13
C ASP A 24 6.72 -14.86 4.92
N SER A 25 6.06 -14.27 5.92
CA SER A 25 5.70 -12.87 5.93
C SER A 25 5.73 -12.27 7.33
N PHE A 26 6.16 -11.02 7.42
CA PHE A 26 6.25 -10.28 8.67
C PHE A 26 5.74 -8.84 8.48
N ARG A 27 5.06 -8.32 9.50
CA ARG A 27 4.56 -6.95 9.47
C ARG A 27 5.48 -6.04 10.28
N TYR A 28 6.24 -5.21 9.59
CA TYR A 28 7.15 -4.24 10.19
C TYR A 28 6.64 -2.82 9.98
N LEU A 29 6.36 -2.11 11.08
CA LEU A 29 5.87 -0.71 11.07
C LEU A 29 4.66 -0.47 10.15
N GLY A 30 3.85 -1.49 9.93
CA GLY A 30 2.69 -1.43 9.04
C GLY A 30 2.94 -1.88 7.59
N SER A 31 4.20 -1.96 7.15
CA SER A 31 4.58 -2.55 5.85
C SER A 31 4.65 -4.08 5.94
N LEU A 32 4.21 -4.75 4.88
CA LEU A 32 4.28 -6.20 4.75
C LEU A 32 5.60 -6.57 4.07
N ILE A 33 6.42 -7.35 4.75
CA ILE A 33 7.66 -7.90 4.22
C ILE A 33 7.40 -9.39 3.94
N THR A 34 7.68 -9.84 2.73
CA THR A 34 7.52 -11.24 2.31
C THR A 34 8.87 -11.86 1.98
N GLU A 35 8.97 -13.18 2.09
CA GLU A 35 10.19 -13.94 1.80
C GLU A 35 10.76 -13.63 0.40
N THR A 36 9.89 -13.46 -0.59
CA THR A 36 10.29 -13.18 -1.98
C THR A 36 10.90 -11.78 -2.17
N GLY A 37 10.78 -10.91 -1.17
CA GLY A 37 11.20 -9.51 -1.24
C GLY A 37 10.45 -8.69 -2.29
N GLN A 38 9.36 -9.22 -2.84
CA GLN A 38 8.58 -8.54 -3.88
C GLN A 38 7.64 -7.52 -3.25
N GLY A 39 7.76 -6.26 -3.65
CA GLY A 39 6.92 -5.17 -3.16
C GLY A 39 5.44 -5.24 -3.56
N VAL A 40 5.02 -6.23 -4.36
CA VAL A 40 3.64 -6.35 -4.87
C VAL A 40 2.64 -6.55 -3.73
N ASP A 41 2.92 -7.47 -2.80
CA ASP A 41 2.02 -7.76 -1.68
C ASP A 41 1.92 -6.58 -0.73
N GLU A 42 3.02 -5.85 -0.57
CA GLU A 42 3.09 -4.61 0.21
C GLU A 42 2.24 -3.50 -0.44
N VAL A 43 2.33 -3.31 -1.76
CA VAL A 43 1.51 -2.35 -2.52
C VAL A 43 0.02 -2.70 -2.42
N VAL A 44 -0.32 -3.98 -2.56
CA VAL A 44 -1.70 -4.46 -2.39
C VAL A 44 -2.18 -4.21 -0.96
N SER A 45 -1.34 -4.46 0.04
CA SER A 45 -1.63 -4.17 1.44
C SER A 45 -1.89 -2.67 1.66
N ARG A 46 -1.06 -1.77 1.13
CA ARG A 46 -1.26 -0.31 1.21
C ARG A 46 -2.57 0.13 0.57
N ILE A 47 -2.88 -0.38 -0.62
CA ILE A 47 -4.16 -0.12 -1.29
C ILE A 47 -5.33 -0.57 -0.40
N ASN A 48 -5.24 -1.74 0.21
CA ASN A 48 -6.30 -2.22 1.11
C ASN A 48 -6.41 -1.36 2.38
N HIS A 49 -5.31 -0.94 2.98
CA HIS A 49 -5.33 -0.02 4.14
C HIS A 49 -5.98 1.31 3.79
N ALA A 50 -5.60 1.88 2.64
CA ALA A 50 -6.26 3.07 2.12
C ALA A 50 -7.77 2.80 2.01
N ARG A 51 -8.19 1.70 1.33
CA ARG A 51 -9.60 1.31 1.17
C ARG A 51 -10.36 1.30 2.49
N PHE A 52 -9.81 0.62 3.49
CA PHE A 52 -10.43 0.52 4.81
C PHE A 52 -10.58 1.88 5.50
N ALA A 53 -9.66 2.82 5.29
CA ALA A 53 -9.81 4.17 5.81
C ALA A 53 -10.84 5.01 5.02
N PHE A 54 -11.03 4.77 3.72
CA PHE A 54 -11.79 5.67 2.85
C PHE A 54 -13.28 5.39 2.84
N TYR A 55 -13.65 4.11 2.77
CA TYR A 55 -15.05 3.71 2.68
C TYR A 55 -15.91 4.14 3.85
N PRO A 56 -15.44 4.09 5.12
CA PRO A 56 -16.19 4.64 6.26
C PRO A 56 -16.46 6.14 6.13
N LEU A 57 -15.62 6.89 5.40
CA LEU A 57 -15.78 8.32 5.18
C LEU A 57 -16.68 8.66 3.98
N CYS A 58 -17.18 7.67 3.23
CA CYS A 58 -18.09 7.90 2.11
C CYS A 58 -19.32 8.71 2.51
N ALA A 59 -20.06 8.28 3.52
CA ALA A 59 -21.26 8.99 3.97
C ALA A 59 -20.96 10.37 4.62
N PRO A 60 -20.06 10.47 5.61
CA PRO A 60 -19.86 11.74 6.34
C PRO A 60 -19.00 12.77 5.60
N LEU A 61 -18.17 12.38 4.63
CA LEU A 61 -17.21 13.27 3.96
C LEU A 61 -17.40 13.31 2.44
N TRP A 62 -17.26 12.18 1.74
CA TRP A 62 -17.21 12.18 0.27
C TRP A 62 -18.57 12.50 -0.37
N ASN A 63 -19.64 11.93 0.19
CA ASN A 63 -21.01 12.06 -0.29
C ASN A 63 -21.73 13.31 0.23
N ARG A 64 -21.15 14.03 1.21
CA ARG A 64 -21.71 15.31 1.68
C ARG A 64 -21.56 16.41 0.65
N ARG A 65 -22.65 17.13 0.36
CA ARG A 65 -22.68 18.19 -0.66
C ARG A 65 -22.24 19.54 -0.08
N GLU A 66 -22.38 19.69 1.23
CA GLU A 66 -22.08 20.89 2.00
C GLU A 66 -20.57 21.13 2.11
N LEU A 67 -19.77 20.08 1.97
CA LEU A 67 -18.32 20.15 2.01
C LEU A 67 -17.75 20.54 0.65
N SER A 68 -16.94 21.58 0.64
CA SER A 68 -16.24 22.04 -0.56
C SER A 68 -15.31 20.96 -1.12
N LEU A 69 -15.11 20.97 -2.45
CA LEU A 69 -14.11 20.12 -3.09
C LEU A 69 -12.71 20.37 -2.53
N SER A 70 -12.35 21.63 -2.22
CA SER A 70 -11.07 21.99 -1.62
C SER A 70 -10.85 21.26 -0.28
N THR A 71 -11.85 21.24 0.60
CA THR A 71 -11.78 20.52 1.88
C THR A 71 -11.57 19.03 1.65
N LYS A 72 -12.35 18.41 0.74
CA LYS A 72 -12.22 16.98 0.42
C LYS A 72 -10.86 16.64 -0.17
N SER A 73 -10.35 17.46 -1.09
CA SER A 73 -9.03 17.30 -1.69
C SER A 73 -7.91 17.40 -0.67
N ARG A 74 -8.01 18.32 0.31
CA ARG A 74 -7.04 18.43 1.40
C ARG A 74 -7.03 17.18 2.28
N VAL A 75 -8.20 16.67 2.67
CA VAL A 75 -8.28 15.42 3.45
C VAL A 75 -7.73 14.25 2.65
N TYR A 76 -8.05 14.17 1.36
CA TYR A 76 -7.52 13.16 0.46
C TYR A 76 -5.99 13.14 0.43
N GLN A 77 -5.38 14.30 0.17
CA GLN A 77 -3.93 14.43 0.11
C GLN A 77 -3.27 14.14 1.46
N ALA A 78 -3.85 14.61 2.57
CA ALA A 78 -3.25 14.46 3.89
C ALA A 78 -3.31 13.02 4.43
N VAL A 79 -4.43 12.32 4.21
CA VAL A 79 -4.70 11.01 4.85
C VAL A 79 -4.53 9.85 3.89
N PHE A 80 -5.12 9.95 2.69
CA PHE A 80 -5.20 8.79 1.79
C PHE A 80 -3.97 8.65 0.93
N ARG A 81 -3.49 9.78 0.40
CA ARG A 81 -2.26 9.80 -0.40
C ARG A 81 -1.04 9.46 0.45
N SER A 82 -1.01 9.83 1.73
CA SER A 82 0.05 9.42 2.66
C SER A 82 0.06 7.91 2.93
N ILE A 83 -1.11 7.28 3.10
CA ILE A 83 -1.20 5.81 3.24
C ILE A 83 -0.74 5.10 1.95
N LEU A 84 -1.16 5.59 0.79
CA LEU A 84 -0.79 4.98 -0.50
C LEU A 84 0.70 5.08 -0.81
N LEU A 85 1.33 6.21 -0.47
CA LEU A 85 2.73 6.48 -0.75
C LEU A 85 3.67 6.08 0.38
N TYR A 86 3.15 5.53 1.49
CA TYR A 86 3.96 5.10 2.61
C TYR A 86 5.05 4.12 2.15
N GLY A 87 6.30 4.38 2.54
CA GLY A 87 7.45 3.55 2.17
C GLY A 87 7.89 3.65 0.70
N GLY A 88 7.24 4.45 -0.14
CA GLY A 88 7.58 4.57 -1.57
C GLY A 88 8.96 5.18 -1.86
N GLU A 89 9.54 5.91 -0.91
CA GLU A 89 10.89 6.47 -1.04
C GLU A 89 12.01 5.46 -0.73
N ILE A 90 11.68 4.40 0.02
CA ILE A 90 12.64 3.45 0.57
C ILE A 90 12.57 2.11 -0.17
N TRP A 91 11.35 1.68 -0.54
CA TRP A 91 11.15 0.39 -1.20
C TRP A 91 11.28 0.53 -2.72
N PRO A 92 12.08 -0.32 -3.39
CA PRO A 92 12.15 -0.33 -4.85
C PRO A 92 10.79 -0.73 -5.43
N MET A 93 10.12 0.22 -6.09
CA MET A 93 8.83 -0.02 -6.75
C MET A 93 9.02 -0.36 -8.23
N ARG A 94 8.30 -1.39 -8.67
CA ARG A 94 8.21 -1.73 -10.09
C ARG A 94 7.25 -0.80 -10.81
N VAL A 95 7.38 -0.70 -12.13
CA VAL A 95 6.49 0.12 -12.97
C VAL A 95 5.04 -0.37 -12.86
N GLU A 96 4.83 -1.68 -12.76
CA GLU A 96 3.51 -2.29 -12.60
C GLU A 96 2.86 -1.90 -11.27
N ASP A 97 3.65 -1.77 -10.21
CA ASP A 97 3.18 -1.40 -8.88
C ASP A 97 2.82 0.08 -8.81
N MET A 98 3.64 0.95 -9.42
CA MET A 98 3.30 2.36 -9.59
C MET A 98 1.99 2.51 -10.35
N LYS A 99 1.82 1.77 -11.45
CA LYS A 99 0.59 1.79 -12.25
C LYS A 99 -0.63 1.34 -11.45
N ARG A 100 -0.50 0.36 -10.55
CA ARG A 100 -1.58 -0.06 -9.65
C ARG A 100 -1.98 1.07 -8.70
N LEU A 101 -1.01 1.76 -8.11
CA LEU A 101 -1.25 2.91 -7.24
C LEU A 101 -1.93 4.05 -8.00
N GLU A 102 -1.48 4.37 -9.22
CA GLU A 102 -2.08 5.40 -10.07
C GLU A 102 -3.52 5.08 -10.47
N VAL A 103 -3.80 3.84 -10.89
CA VAL A 103 -5.16 3.41 -11.23
C VAL A 103 -6.09 3.58 -10.03
N PHE A 104 -5.61 3.23 -8.84
CA PHE A 104 -6.35 3.36 -7.61
C PHE A 104 -6.58 4.82 -7.21
N ASP A 105 -5.54 5.66 -7.25
CA ASP A 105 -5.60 7.10 -6.97
C ASP A 105 -6.64 7.78 -7.90
N ASN A 106 -6.59 7.45 -9.19
CA ASN A 106 -7.53 7.99 -10.19
C ASN A 106 -8.98 7.52 -9.99
N ASP A 107 -9.22 6.28 -9.53
CA ASP A 107 -10.59 5.83 -9.19
C ASP A 107 -11.18 6.69 -8.07
N TRP A 108 -10.36 7.02 -7.07
CA TRP A 108 -10.81 7.73 -5.89
C TRP A 108 -10.97 9.23 -6.09
N LEU A 109 -10.04 9.85 -6.82
CA LEU A 109 -10.19 11.23 -7.27
C LEU A 109 -11.49 11.40 -8.07
N ARG A 110 -11.83 10.45 -8.96
CA ARG A 110 -13.12 10.49 -9.68
C ARG A 110 -14.33 10.44 -8.75
N ARG A 111 -14.29 9.62 -7.69
CA ARG A 111 -15.36 9.56 -6.67
C ARG A 111 -15.50 10.85 -5.89
N ILE A 112 -14.39 11.49 -5.53
CA ILE A 112 -14.38 12.77 -4.81
C ILE A 112 -14.89 13.91 -5.69
N LEU A 113 -14.39 13.99 -6.93
CA LEU A 113 -14.69 15.04 -7.89
C LEU A 113 -16.10 14.91 -8.50
N ARG A 114 -16.76 13.75 -8.35
CA ARG A 114 -18.09 13.48 -8.90
C ARG A 114 -18.20 13.77 -10.40
N HIS A 115 -17.13 13.57 -11.15
CA HIS A 115 -17.23 13.60 -12.60
C HIS A 115 -18.12 12.44 -13.05
N ARG A 116 -19.38 12.75 -13.36
CA ARG A 116 -20.21 11.94 -14.23
C ARG A 116 -19.47 11.88 -15.55
N ARG A 117 -19.26 10.69 -16.13
CA ARG A 117 -18.93 10.64 -17.57
C ARG A 117 -20.05 11.41 -18.26
N VAL A 118 -19.69 12.52 -18.90
CA VAL A 118 -20.55 13.13 -19.91
C VAL A 118 -20.47 12.14 -21.06
N ASN A 119 -21.50 11.29 -21.15
CA ASN A 119 -21.77 10.52 -22.35
C ASN A 119 -22.48 11.43 -23.35
#